data_AF-A0A432RK44-F1
#
_entry.id   AF-A0A432RK44-F1
#
_cell.length_a   1.000
_cell.length_b   1.000
_cell.length_c   1.000
_cell.angle_alpha   90.00
_cell.angle_beta   90.00
_cell.angle_gamma   90.00
#
_symmetry.space_group_name_H-M   'P 1'
#
loop_
_entity.id
_entity.type
_entity.pdbx_description
1 polymer ?
#
loop_
_entity_poly.entity_id
_entity_poly.type
_entity_poly.pdbx_seq_one_letter_code
_entity_poly.pdbx_strand_id
1 'polypeptide(L)'
;MKRLICFSDALKRLSAVTLLLSSTLVGHVMAYDYSSIKHQVNAAIEENTAWSGPITGPKISSKKQLIFVASDLRNDGVNSIAKGMTDAISNLDWNLRLLDGNGSKV
;
A
#
# COMPACT_ATOMS: atom_id res chain seq x y z
N MET A 1 -2.92 69.26 -8.56
CA MET A 1 -3.83 68.28 -9.19
C MET A 1 -3.15 67.10 -9.91
N LYS A 2 -1.97 67.25 -10.57
CA LYS A 2 -1.30 66.14 -11.28
C LYS A 2 -0.83 64.96 -10.40
N ARG A 3 -0.48 65.19 -9.12
CA ARG A 3 -0.03 64.13 -8.18
C ARG A 3 -1.13 63.15 -7.74
N LEU A 4 -2.39 63.59 -7.70
CA LEU A 4 -3.53 62.76 -7.29
C LEU A 4 -3.96 61.76 -8.38
N ILE A 5 -3.75 62.10 -9.65
CA ILE A 5 -4.08 61.24 -10.80
C ILE A 5 -3.08 60.06 -10.89
N CYS A 6 -1.80 60.33 -10.66
CA CYS A 6 -0.73 59.32 -10.70
C CYS A 6 -0.89 58.25 -9.60
N PHE A 7 -1.45 58.63 -8.45
CA PHE A 7 -1.69 57.72 -7.32
C PHE A 7 -2.84 56.74 -7.60
N SER A 8 -3.89 57.19 -8.30
CA SER A 8 -5.00 56.33 -8.76
C SER A 8 -4.50 55.26 -9.74
N ASP A 9 -3.63 55.62 -10.68
CA ASP A 9 -3.12 54.68 -11.68
C ASP A 9 -2.13 53.67 -11.07
N ALA A 10 -1.32 54.10 -10.10
CA ALA A 10 -0.47 53.20 -9.32
C ALA A 10 -1.30 52.21 -8.49
N LEU A 11 -2.40 52.65 -7.88
CA LEU A 11 -3.29 51.80 -7.08
C LEU A 11 -4.07 50.79 -7.93
N LYS A 12 -4.55 51.20 -9.12
CA LYS A 12 -5.20 50.31 -10.10
C LYS A 12 -4.23 49.26 -10.64
N ARG A 13 -2.99 49.65 -10.92
CA ARG A 13 -1.94 48.73 -11.37
C ARG A 13 -1.54 47.74 -10.28
N LEU A 14 -1.46 48.19 -9.03
CA LEU A 14 -1.19 47.32 -7.88
C LEU A 14 -2.31 46.28 -7.70
N SER A 15 -3.57 46.69 -7.81
CA SER A 15 -4.72 45.78 -7.67
C SER A 15 -4.81 44.72 -8.78
N ALA A 16 -4.39 45.06 -10.01
CA ALA A 16 -4.35 44.11 -11.13
C ALA A 16 -3.22 43.07 -10.97
N VAL A 17 -2.07 43.47 -10.40
CA VAL A 17 -0.94 42.57 -10.14
C VAL A 17 -1.27 41.58 -9.00
N THR A 18 -1.99 42.01 -7.97
CA THR A 18 -2.41 41.11 -6.88
C THR A 18 -3.41 40.06 -7.34
N LEU A 19 -4.28 40.36 -8.31
CA LEU A 19 -5.26 39.40 -8.84
C LEU A 19 -4.62 38.32 -9.72
N LEU A 20 -3.54 38.66 -10.43
CA LEU A 20 -2.78 37.74 -11.28
C LEU A 20 -1.87 36.79 -10.47
N LEU A 21 -1.41 37.20 -9.29
CA LEU A 21 -0.53 36.38 -8.44
C LEU A 21 -1.29 35.32 -7.64
N SER A 22 -2.61 35.47 -7.44
CA SER A 22 -3.45 34.50 -6.73
C SER A 22 -3.79 33.23 -7.54
N SER A 23 -3.52 33.20 -8.84
CA SER A 23 -3.94 32.10 -9.73
C SER A 23 -2.97 30.91 -9.79
N THR A 24 -1.75 31.01 -9.25
CA THR A 24 -0.71 29.98 -9.42
C THR A 24 -0.63 28.94 -8.29
N LEU A 25 -1.54 28.99 -7.31
CA LEU A 25 -1.63 28.02 -6.21
C LEU A 25 -2.86 27.11 -6.31
N VAL A 26 -3.27 26.78 -7.54
CA VAL A 26 -4.16 25.63 -7.73
C VAL A 26 -3.29 24.38 -7.60
N GLY A 27 -3.28 23.81 -6.39
CA GLY A 27 -2.66 22.51 -6.16
C GLY A 27 -3.19 21.51 -7.18
N HIS A 28 -2.29 20.75 -7.80
CA HIS A 28 -2.67 19.62 -8.66
C HIS A 28 -3.49 18.63 -7.83
N VAL A 29 -4.81 18.67 -7.96
CA VAL A 29 -5.66 17.54 -7.57
C VAL A 29 -5.40 16.47 -8.62
N MET A 30 -4.56 15.50 -8.29
CA MET A 30 -4.40 14.29 -9.10
C MET A 30 -5.71 13.52 -9.01
N ALA A 31 -6.58 13.68 -10.02
CA ALA A 31 -7.75 12.81 -10.15
C ALA A 31 -7.23 11.39 -10.41
N TYR A 32 -7.40 10.50 -9.44
CA TYR A 32 -7.10 9.09 -9.66
C TYR A 32 -8.00 8.55 -10.77
N ASP A 33 -7.40 7.87 -11.75
CA ASP A 33 -8.16 7.18 -12.79
C ASP A 33 -8.90 5.99 -12.15
N TYR A 34 -10.19 6.19 -11.90
CA TYR A 34 -11.07 5.19 -11.32
C TYR A 34 -11.05 3.88 -12.11
N SER A 35 -10.87 3.93 -13.43
CA SER A 35 -10.84 2.72 -14.26
C SER A 35 -9.60 1.87 -13.98
N SER A 36 -8.42 2.50 -13.85
CA SER A 36 -7.18 1.82 -13.47
C SER A 36 -7.24 1.22 -12.06
N ILE A 37 -7.82 1.93 -11.09
CA ILE A 37 -7.99 1.43 -9.72
C ILE A 37 -8.95 0.24 -9.72
N LYS A 38 -10.09 0.36 -10.41
CA LYS A 38 -11.08 -0.70 -10.49
C LYS A 38 -10.50 -1.97 -11.11
N HIS A 39 -9.67 -1.83 -12.15
CA HIS A 39 -8.98 -2.96 -12.76
C HIS A 39 -8.03 -3.66 -11.76
N GLN A 40 -7.22 -2.91 -11.01
CA GLN A 40 -6.30 -3.47 -10.01
C GLN A 40 -7.04 -4.18 -8.87
N VAL A 41 -8.14 -3.58 -8.37
CA VAL A 41 -8.97 -4.19 -7.35
C VAL A 41 -9.58 -5.49 -7.86
N ASN A 42 -10.17 -5.47 -9.05
CA ASN A 42 -10.75 -6.66 -9.67
C ASN A 42 -9.71 -7.78 -9.78
N ALA A 43 -8.50 -7.48 -10.28
CA ALA A 43 -7.42 -8.46 -10.38
C ALA A 43 -6.96 -9.00 -9.00
N ALA A 44 -7.02 -8.18 -7.94
CA ALA A 44 -6.62 -8.59 -6.60
C ALA A 44 -7.68 -9.43 -5.87
N ILE A 45 -8.97 -9.26 -6.21
CA ILE A 45 -10.09 -10.01 -5.61
C ILE A 45 -10.53 -11.20 -6.47
N GLU A 46 -9.94 -11.39 -7.65
CA GLU A 46 -10.17 -12.59 -8.47
C GLU A 46 -9.82 -13.84 -7.65
N GLU A 47 -10.78 -14.76 -7.53
CA GLU A 47 -10.56 -16.04 -6.88
C GLU A 47 -9.59 -16.89 -7.71
N ASN A 48 -8.35 -17.01 -7.23
CA ASN A 48 -7.37 -17.86 -7.87
C ASN A 48 -7.40 -19.26 -7.26
N THR A 49 -8.17 -20.16 -7.87
CA THR A 49 -8.28 -21.56 -7.44
C THR A 49 -7.11 -22.43 -7.89
N ALA A 50 -6.27 -21.93 -8.81
CA ALA A 50 -5.10 -22.63 -9.33
C ALA A 50 -3.81 -21.92 -8.90
N TRP A 51 -2.78 -22.68 -8.54
CA TRP A 51 -1.47 -22.10 -8.26
C TRP A 51 -0.89 -21.46 -9.52
N SER A 52 -0.81 -20.12 -9.56
CA SER A 52 -0.20 -19.35 -10.65
C SER A 52 1.29 -19.05 -10.42
N GLY A 53 1.84 -19.58 -9.34
CA GLY A 53 3.23 -19.35 -8.94
C GLY A 53 4.24 -20.23 -9.68
N PRO A 54 5.54 -20.12 -9.34
CA PRO A 54 6.57 -20.94 -9.94
C PRO A 54 6.32 -22.43 -9.68
N ILE A 55 6.39 -23.22 -10.76
CA ILE A 55 6.30 -24.69 -10.74
C ILE A 55 7.67 -25.37 -10.83
N THR A 56 8.73 -24.57 -11.00
CA THR A 56 10.11 -25.03 -11.06
C THR A 56 10.95 -24.28 -10.03
N GLY A 57 12.02 -24.92 -9.56
CA GLY A 57 12.93 -24.36 -8.58
C GLY A 57 14.06 -25.33 -8.22
N PRO A 58 14.95 -24.93 -7.29
CA PRO A 58 15.97 -25.81 -6.76
C PRO A 58 15.35 -27.08 -6.14
N LYS A 59 16.09 -28.19 -6.19
CA LYS A 59 15.67 -29.41 -5.49
C LYS A 59 15.51 -29.11 -4.00
N ILE A 60 14.42 -29.60 -3.41
CA ILE A 60 14.16 -29.45 -1.98
C ILE A 60 15.31 -30.08 -1.17
N SER A 61 15.84 -29.34 -0.21
CA SER A 61 16.84 -29.86 0.73
C SER A 61 16.13 -30.61 1.84
N SER A 62 16.69 -31.71 2.34
CA SER A 62 16.07 -32.52 3.41
C SER A 62 16.46 -32.04 4.82
N LYS A 63 15.70 -32.51 5.83
CA LYS A 63 16.01 -32.37 7.27
C LYS A 63 16.25 -30.93 7.74
N LYS A 64 15.44 -29.99 7.26
CA LYS A 64 15.54 -28.58 7.67
C LYS A 64 14.73 -28.31 8.93
N GLN A 65 15.18 -27.30 9.67
CA GLN A 65 14.49 -26.74 10.82
C GLN A 65 13.98 -25.36 10.42
N LEU A 66 12.68 -25.11 10.62
CA LEU A 66 12.05 -23.83 10.36
C LEU A 66 11.39 -23.34 11.64
N ILE A 67 11.64 -22.09 12.01
CA ILE A 67 10.98 -21.44 13.14
C ILE A 67 10.14 -20.29 12.58
N PHE A 68 8.84 -20.34 12.82
CA PHE A 68 7.93 -19.24 12.52
C PHE A 68 7.58 -18.53 13.82
N VAL A 69 7.95 -17.25 13.92
CA VAL A 69 7.65 -16.40 15.07
C VAL A 69 6.45 -15.54 14.72
N ALA A 70 5.28 -15.94 15.22
CA ALA A 70 4.02 -15.24 15.00
C ALA A 70 3.87 -14.07 15.98
N SER A 71 3.17 -13.01 15.53
CA SER A 71 2.79 -11.91 16.42
C SER A 71 1.68 -12.30 17.40
N ASP A 72 0.62 -12.94 16.92
CA ASP A 72 -0.50 -13.49 17.70
C ASP A 72 -1.20 -14.58 16.89
N LEU A 73 -1.14 -15.85 17.34
CA LEU A 73 -1.81 -16.95 16.63
C LEU A 73 -3.33 -17.02 16.86
N ARG A 74 -3.90 -16.14 17.69
CA ARG A 74 -5.37 -15.98 17.81
C ARG A 74 -5.92 -15.04 16.73
N ASN A 75 -5.07 -14.28 16.06
CA ASN A 75 -5.47 -13.49 14.90
C ASN A 75 -5.64 -14.42 13.69
N ASP A 76 -6.83 -14.45 13.11
CA ASP A 76 -7.14 -15.36 12.01
C ASP A 76 -6.27 -15.15 10.76
N GLY A 77 -5.79 -13.93 10.52
CA GLY A 77 -4.89 -13.63 9.40
C GLY A 77 -3.54 -14.32 9.57
N VAL A 78 -2.90 -14.14 10.73
CA VAL A 78 -1.60 -14.77 11.04
C VAL A 78 -1.74 -16.29 11.16
N ASN A 79 -2.82 -16.75 11.81
CA ASN A 79 -3.11 -18.17 11.99
C ASN A 79 -3.31 -18.90 10.66
N SER A 80 -3.95 -18.26 9.68
CA SER A 80 -4.16 -18.84 8.35
C SER A 80 -2.83 -19.08 7.61
N ILE A 81 -1.86 -18.19 7.79
CA ILE A 81 -0.50 -18.37 7.26
C ILE A 81 0.19 -19.57 7.94
N ALA A 82 0.09 -19.65 9.28
CA ALA A 82 0.69 -20.75 10.04
C ALA A 82 0.11 -22.13 9.63
N LYS A 83 -1.20 -22.20 9.38
CA LYS A 83 -1.87 -23.40 8.85
C LYS A 83 -1.35 -23.76 7.46
N GLY A 84 -1.33 -22.81 6.53
CA GLY A 84 -0.81 -23.04 5.17
C GLY A 84 0.65 -23.50 5.16
N MET A 85 1.49 -22.94 6.04
CA MET A 85 2.86 -23.43 6.23
C MET A 85 2.92 -24.85 6.76
N THR A 86 2.07 -25.19 7.72
CA THR A 86 1.97 -26.54 8.28
C THR A 86 1.56 -27.55 7.22
N ASP A 87 0.56 -27.21 6.40
CA ASP A 87 0.09 -28.05 5.30
C ASP A 87 1.18 -28.26 4.23
N ALA A 88 1.88 -27.18 3.85
CA ALA A 88 2.97 -27.26 2.89
C ALA A 88 4.13 -28.15 3.40
N ILE A 89 4.49 -28.00 4.67
CA ILE A 89 5.60 -28.75 5.30
C ILE A 89 5.22 -30.20 5.58
N SER A 90 3.94 -30.55 5.71
CA SER A 90 3.49 -31.94 5.92
C SER A 90 3.95 -32.90 4.81
N ASN A 91 4.24 -32.38 3.62
CA ASN A 91 4.75 -33.12 2.47
C ASN A 91 6.29 -33.16 2.39
N LEU A 92 6.99 -32.60 3.40
CA LEU A 92 8.43 -32.42 3.44
C LEU A 92 9.03 -33.05 4.71
N ASP A 93 10.31 -33.43 4.63
CA ASP A 93 11.09 -33.87 5.80
C ASP A 93 11.67 -32.68 6.58
N TRP A 94 10.83 -31.67 6.85
CA TRP A 94 11.21 -30.46 7.57
C TRP A 94 10.50 -30.42 8.93
N ASN A 95 11.17 -29.86 9.94
CA ASN A 95 10.59 -29.64 11.26
C ASN A 95 10.19 -28.16 11.39
N LEU A 96 8.89 -27.92 11.51
CA LEU A 96 8.33 -26.60 11.78
C LEU A 96 8.10 -26.42 13.28
N ARG A 97 8.63 -25.33 13.83
CA ARG A 97 8.30 -24.84 15.17
C ARG A 97 7.56 -23.52 15.08
N LEU A 98 6.38 -23.45 15.68
CA LEU A 98 5.62 -22.23 15.84
C LEU A 98 5.94 -21.62 17.20
N LEU A 99 6.32 -20.34 17.21
CA LEU A 99 6.45 -19.54 18.43
C LEU A 99 5.40 -18.44 18.37
N ASP A 100 4.64 -18.26 19.45
CA ASP A 100 3.59 -17.27 19.53
C ASP A 100 4.03 -16.09 20.42
N GLY A 101 4.02 -14.88 19.87
CA GLY A 101 4.23 -13.63 20.59
C GLY A 101 3.08 -13.28 21.55
N ASN A 102 1.95 -13.99 21.46
CA ASN A 102 0.78 -13.90 22.32
C ASN A 102 0.07 -12.53 22.32
N GLY A 103 0.43 -11.64 21.40
CA GLY A 103 -0.15 -10.31 21.21
C GLY A 103 -0.35 -9.51 22.50
N SER A 104 -1.18 -8.48 22.42
CA SER A 104 -1.76 -7.84 23.61
C SER A 104 -3.22 -7.55 23.27
N LYS A 105 -4.11 -7.72 24.25
CA LYS A 105 -5.51 -7.31 24.06
C LYS A 105 -5.53 -5.79 23.90
N VAL A 106 -6.14 -5.32 22.82
CA VAL A 106 -6.59 -3.92 22.70
C VAL A 106 -7.89 -3.73 23.45
#